data_AF-A0A2N6P2Y3-F1
#
_entry.id   AF-A0A2N6P2Y3-F1
#
_cell.length_a   1.000
_cell.length_b   1.000
_cell.length_c   1.000
_cell.angle_alpha   90.00
_cell.angle_beta   90.00
_cell.angle_gamma   90.00
#
_symmetry.space_group_name_H-M   'P 1'
#
loop_
_entity.id
_entity.type
_entity.pdbx_description
1 polymer ?
#
loop_
_entity_poly.entity_id
_entity_poly.type
_entity_poly.pdbx_seq_one_letter_code
_entity_poly.pdbx_strand_id
1 'polypeptide(L)'
;MYTKATQHTPFVDAGTRTTLVQILTQIGESFVLKTNIAAAVPWLRRAAAEASAPCSFRDTRVVDAEFRTREQAKLVALGGLVRCLTRLNSRESLEEANGIVAEAQVEFGKRRVEVLEMLVMLQTAKGEADGALTDLLEILLS
;
A
#
# COMPACT_ATOMS: atom_id res chain seq x y z
N MET A 1 -11.58 12.02 -43.04
CA MET A 1 -12.16 11.32 -41.88
C MET A 1 -11.03 10.71 -41.08
N TYR A 2 -10.64 11.33 -39.96
CA TYR A 2 -9.62 10.77 -39.07
C TYR A 2 -10.32 9.91 -38.02
N THR A 3 -10.08 8.61 -38.06
CA THR A 3 -10.51 7.64 -37.05
C THR A 3 -9.77 7.94 -35.75
N LYS A 4 -10.52 8.33 -34.70
CA LYS A 4 -10.01 8.36 -33.33
C LYS A 4 -9.47 6.97 -33.01
N ALA A 5 -8.17 6.83 -32.84
CA ALA A 5 -7.58 5.69 -32.17
C ALA A 5 -8.17 5.67 -30.75
N THR A 6 -9.17 4.83 -30.53
CA THR A 6 -9.59 4.42 -29.19
C THR A 6 -8.34 3.90 -28.50
N GLN A 7 -7.85 4.65 -27.51
CA GLN A 7 -6.85 4.17 -26.58
C GLN A 7 -7.43 2.91 -25.92
N HIS A 8 -7.09 1.75 -26.47
CA HIS A 8 -7.26 0.49 -25.79
C HIS A 8 -6.23 0.48 -24.66
N THR A 9 -6.60 0.97 -23.48
CA THR A 9 -5.93 0.54 -22.26
C THR A 9 -6.05 -0.98 -22.24
N PRO A 10 -4.93 -1.73 -22.30
CA PRO A 10 -4.99 -3.18 -22.33
C PRO A 10 -5.72 -3.65 -21.08
N PHE A 11 -6.77 -4.45 -21.29
CA PHE A 11 -7.53 -5.04 -20.22
C PHE A 11 -6.64 -6.06 -19.50
N VAL A 12 -6.27 -5.76 -18.26
CA VAL A 12 -5.57 -6.70 -17.39
C VAL A 12 -6.60 -7.32 -16.47
N ASP A 13 -6.78 -8.64 -16.59
CA ASP A 13 -7.66 -9.40 -15.71
C ASP A 13 -7.24 -9.26 -14.23
N ALA A 14 -8.20 -9.41 -13.31
CA ALA A 14 -7.99 -9.23 -11.88
C ALA A 14 -6.95 -10.21 -11.31
N GLY A 15 -6.89 -11.45 -11.81
CA GLY A 15 -5.89 -12.44 -11.40
C GLY A 15 -4.47 -12.03 -11.83
N THR A 16 -4.33 -11.56 -13.07
CA THR A 16 -3.05 -11.06 -13.62
C THR A 16 -2.56 -9.82 -12.86
N ARG A 17 -3.47 -8.90 -12.50
CA ARG A 17 -3.11 -7.71 -11.74
C ARG A 17 -2.67 -8.06 -10.31
N THR A 18 -3.37 -8.98 -9.64
CA THR A 18 -2.99 -9.45 -8.30
C THR A 18 -1.61 -10.11 -8.30
N THR A 19 -1.34 -10.95 -9.32
CA THR A 19 -0.02 -11.56 -9.52
C THR A 19 1.06 -10.51 -9.73
N LEU A 20 0.78 -9.47 -10.53
CA LEU A 20 1.71 -8.37 -10.73
C LEU A 20 2.02 -7.62 -9.42
N VAL A 21 1.00 -7.32 -8.60
CA VAL A 21 1.21 -6.71 -7.28
C VAL A 21 2.14 -7.57 -6.43
N GLN A 22 1.89 -8.89 -6.36
CA GLN A 22 2.72 -9.81 -5.58
C GLN A 22 4.18 -9.81 -6.06
N ILE A 23 4.43 -9.89 -7.36
CA ILE A 23 5.79 -9.86 -7.94
C ILE A 23 6.49 -8.54 -7.60
N LEU A 24 5.82 -7.40 -7.81
CA LEU A 24 6.39 -6.08 -7.53
C LEU A 24 6.73 -5.93 -6.04
N THR A 25 5.84 -6.39 -5.15
CA THR A 25 6.09 -6.41 -3.71
C THR A 25 7.29 -7.27 -3.35
N GLN A 26 7.40 -8.49 -3.89
CA GLN A 26 8.54 -9.38 -3.65
C GLN A 26 9.88 -8.79 -4.12
N ILE A 27 9.89 -8.11 -5.28
CA ILE A 27 11.07 -7.40 -5.76
C ILE A 27 11.44 -6.29 -4.77
N GLY A 28 10.47 -5.48 -4.35
CA GLY A 28 10.67 -4.43 -3.34
C GLY A 28 11.25 -4.98 -2.03
N GLU A 29 10.66 -6.04 -1.49
CA GLU A 29 11.14 -6.70 -0.27
C GLU A 29 12.56 -7.26 -0.41
N SER A 30 12.92 -7.81 -1.57
CA SER A 30 14.29 -8.26 -1.86
C SER A 30 15.30 -7.12 -1.76
N PHE A 31 14.95 -5.92 -2.24
CA PHE A 31 15.79 -4.73 -2.06
C PHE A 31 15.88 -4.29 -0.59
N VAL A 32 14.77 -4.37 0.17
CA VAL A 32 14.75 -4.06 1.61
C VAL A 32 15.66 -5.00 2.39
N LEU A 33 15.61 -6.31 2.11
CA LEU A 33 16.46 -7.32 2.75
C LEU A 33 17.95 -7.08 2.47
N LYS A 34 18.26 -6.59 1.27
CA LYS A 34 19.62 -6.18 0.87
C LYS A 34 20.00 -4.79 1.38
N THR A 35 19.20 -4.19 2.26
CA THR A 35 19.37 -2.83 2.83
C THR A 35 19.38 -1.68 1.81
N ASN A 36 19.00 -1.95 0.56
CA ASN A 36 18.90 -0.94 -0.47
C ASN A 36 17.49 -0.32 -0.48
N ILE A 37 17.20 0.45 0.57
CA ILE A 37 15.85 0.97 0.85
C ILE A 37 15.36 1.91 -0.25
N ALA A 38 16.24 2.80 -0.76
CA ALA A 38 15.87 3.74 -1.82
C ALA A 38 15.46 3.03 -3.12
N ALA A 39 16.13 1.92 -3.46
CA ALA A 39 15.78 1.13 -4.65
C ALA A 39 14.48 0.34 -4.48
N ALA A 40 14.03 0.06 -3.24
CA ALA A 40 12.78 -0.65 -2.97
C ALA A 40 11.54 0.23 -3.20
N VAL A 41 11.64 1.53 -2.89
CA VAL A 41 10.53 2.50 -2.98
C VAL A 41 9.78 2.49 -4.32
N PRO A 42 10.42 2.60 -5.50
CA PRO A 42 9.69 2.62 -6.77
C PRO A 42 8.90 1.33 -7.05
N TRP A 43 9.38 0.17 -6.59
CA TRP A 43 8.69 -1.11 -6.77
C TRP A 43 7.44 -1.20 -5.91
N LEU A 44 7.56 -0.82 -4.64
CA LEU A 44 6.45 -0.84 -3.69
C LEU A 44 5.40 0.22 -4.02
N ARG A 45 5.81 1.40 -4.48
CA ARG A 45 4.90 2.44 -4.99
C ARG A 45 4.12 1.95 -6.20
N ARG A 46 4.78 1.25 -7.13
CA ARG A 46 4.09 0.65 -8.28
C ARG A 46 3.13 -0.46 -7.85
N ALA A 47 3.54 -1.32 -6.91
CA ALA A 47 2.67 -2.36 -6.36
C ALA A 47 1.39 -1.76 -5.74
N ALA A 48 1.52 -0.71 -4.94
CA ALA A 48 0.39 0.01 -4.33
C ALA A 48 -0.54 0.66 -5.37
N ALA A 49 0.02 1.25 -6.43
CA ALA A 49 -0.75 1.85 -7.51
C ALA A 49 -1.55 0.79 -8.29
N GLU A 50 -0.92 -0.33 -8.65
CA GLU A 50 -1.60 -1.45 -9.32
C GLU A 50 -2.69 -2.06 -8.44
N ALA A 51 -2.43 -2.19 -7.12
CA ALA A 51 -3.41 -2.70 -6.18
C ALA A 51 -4.65 -1.78 -6.06
N SER A 52 -4.48 -0.47 -6.26
CA SER A 52 -5.54 0.54 -6.16
C SER A 52 -6.31 0.76 -7.48
N ALA A 53 -5.81 0.27 -8.61
CA ALA A 53 -6.42 0.52 -9.92
C ALA A 53 -7.79 -0.19 -10.08
N PRO A 54 -8.88 0.46 -10.51
CA PRO A 54 -10.19 -0.19 -10.64
C PRO A 54 -10.12 -1.50 -11.45
N CYS A 55 -10.64 -2.61 -10.91
CA CYS A 55 -10.88 -3.82 -11.70
C CYS A 55 -12.35 -3.87 -12.10
N SER A 56 -12.61 -4.07 -13.39
CA SER A 56 -13.92 -4.53 -13.84
C SER A 56 -13.95 -6.04 -13.70
N PHE A 57 -14.67 -6.55 -12.70
CA PHE A 57 -14.95 -7.98 -12.61
C PHE A 57 -15.86 -8.38 -13.78
N ARG A 58 -15.40 -9.30 -14.63
CA ARG A 58 -16.21 -9.85 -15.72
C ARG A 58 -17.26 -10.84 -15.19
N ASP A 59 -17.04 -11.37 -13.98
CA ASP A 59 -17.93 -12.30 -13.29
C ASP A 59 -18.29 -11.78 -11.89
N THR A 60 -19.59 -11.49 -11.69
CA THR A 60 -20.16 -11.03 -10.41
C THR A 60 -20.34 -12.16 -9.38
N ARG A 61 -19.79 -13.35 -9.62
CA ARG A 61 -19.88 -14.51 -8.72
C ARG A 61 -18.61 -14.76 -7.91
N VAL A 62 -17.51 -14.10 -8.23
CA VAL A 62 -16.26 -14.19 -7.48
C VAL A 62 -16.06 -12.88 -6.71
N VAL A 63 -16.70 -12.76 -5.55
CA VAL A 63 -16.84 -11.42 -4.93
C VAL A 63 -16.07 -11.26 -3.63
N ASP A 64 -16.06 -12.26 -2.74
CA ASP A 64 -15.48 -12.03 -1.40
C ASP A 64 -14.02 -12.46 -1.26
N ALA A 65 -13.65 -13.65 -1.74
CA ALA A 65 -12.31 -14.20 -1.56
C ALA A 65 -11.25 -13.42 -2.38
N GLU A 66 -11.57 -13.05 -3.61
CA GLU A 66 -10.69 -12.24 -4.45
C GLU A 66 -10.59 -10.80 -3.95
N PHE A 67 -11.69 -10.23 -3.45
CA PHE A 67 -11.68 -8.89 -2.85
C PHE A 67 -10.78 -8.84 -1.61
N ARG A 68 -10.90 -9.80 -0.69
CA ARG A 68 -10.02 -9.93 0.48
C ARG A 68 -8.56 -10.12 0.09
N THR A 69 -8.29 -10.95 -0.92
CA THR A 69 -6.92 -11.20 -1.41
C THR A 69 -6.30 -9.91 -1.95
N ARG A 70 -7.09 -9.13 -2.68
CA ARG A 70 -6.65 -7.86 -3.24
C ARG A 70 -6.45 -6.79 -2.18
N GLU A 71 -7.39 -6.66 -1.24
CA GLU A 71 -7.27 -5.78 -0.08
C GLU A 71 -5.98 -6.09 0.69
N GLN A 72 -5.73 -7.37 0.97
CA GLN A 72 -4.50 -7.79 1.65
C GLN A 72 -3.26 -7.44 0.83
N ALA A 73 -3.26 -7.69 -0.49
CA ALA A 73 -2.13 -7.35 -1.35
C ALA A 73 -1.85 -5.84 -1.36
N LYS A 74 -2.90 -5.01 -1.32
CA LYS A 74 -2.78 -3.56 -1.20
C LYS A 74 -2.17 -3.16 0.14
N LEU A 75 -2.69 -3.68 1.25
CA LEU A 75 -2.18 -3.41 2.59
C LEU A 75 -0.70 -3.79 2.75
N VAL A 76 -0.29 -4.96 2.21
CA VAL A 76 1.11 -5.39 2.23
C VAL A 76 2.00 -4.45 1.43
N ALA A 77 1.58 -4.04 0.23
CA ALA A 77 2.34 -3.10 -0.60
C ALA A 77 2.49 -1.72 0.07
N LEU A 78 1.40 -1.19 0.65
CA LEU A 78 1.41 0.07 1.38
C LEU A 78 2.28 0.00 2.64
N GLY A 79 2.16 -1.08 3.42
CA GLY A 79 2.98 -1.29 4.62
C GLY A 79 4.46 -1.39 4.32
N GLY A 80 4.82 -2.10 3.24
CA GLY A 80 6.20 -2.15 2.75
C GLY A 80 6.70 -0.77 2.31
N LEU A 81 5.87 0.01 1.60
CA LEU A 81 6.22 1.36 1.16
C LEU A 81 6.43 2.31 2.34
N VAL A 82 5.49 2.34 3.30
CA VAL A 82 5.61 3.15 4.53
C VAL A 82 6.89 2.80 5.27
N ARG A 83 7.18 1.50 5.45
CA ARG A 83 8.44 1.04 6.07
C ARG A 83 9.68 1.57 5.36
N CYS A 84 9.67 1.63 4.03
CA CYS A 84 10.81 2.17 3.29
C CYS A 84 10.93 3.69 3.48
N LEU A 85 9.81 4.41 3.37
CA LEU A 85 9.76 5.86 3.49
C LEU A 85 10.15 6.34 4.89
N THR A 86 9.71 5.66 5.95
CA THR A 86 10.10 5.97 7.33
C THR A 86 11.58 5.71 7.60
N ARG A 87 12.16 4.66 6.98
CA ARG A 87 13.59 4.37 7.08
C ARG A 87 14.49 5.32 6.29
N LEU A 88 14.00 5.92 5.20
CA LEU A 88 14.73 6.97 4.49
C LEU A 88 14.82 8.25 5.32
N ASN A 89 13.84 8.49 6.19
CA ASN A 89 13.81 9.56 7.19
C ASN A 89 14.11 10.97 6.62
N SER A 90 13.72 11.22 5.37
CA SER A 90 13.71 12.57 4.81
C SER A 90 12.35 13.21 5.08
N ARG A 91 12.30 14.54 5.10
CA ARG A 91 11.03 15.26 5.28
C ARG A 91 9.98 14.85 4.25
N GLU A 92 10.38 14.80 2.98
CA GLU A 92 9.50 14.40 1.86
C GLU A 92 9.01 12.97 2.02
N SER A 93 9.87 12.03 2.44
CA SER A 93 9.47 10.63 2.61
C SER A 93 8.51 10.44 3.79
N LEU A 94 8.69 11.18 4.89
CA LEU A 94 7.78 11.17 6.02
C LEU A 94 6.42 11.82 5.69
N GLU A 95 6.41 12.90 4.91
CA GLU A 95 5.18 13.53 4.42
C GLU A 95 4.40 12.58 3.49
N GLU A 96 5.08 11.88 2.58
CA GLU A 96 4.46 10.85 1.73
C GLU A 96 3.90 9.69 2.56
N ALA A 97 4.68 9.17 3.52
CA ALA A 97 4.23 8.10 4.42
C ALA A 97 3.00 8.51 5.24
N ASN A 98 2.95 9.78 5.67
CA ASN A 98 1.79 10.33 6.37
C ASN A 98 0.53 10.36 5.51
N GLY A 99 0.66 10.77 4.24
CA GLY A 99 -0.44 10.72 3.28
C GLY A 99 -0.98 9.30 3.09
N ILE A 100 -0.08 8.33 2.90
CA ILE A 100 -0.44 6.91 2.74
C ILE A 100 -1.19 6.36 3.96
N VAL A 101 -0.72 6.65 5.17
CA VAL A 101 -1.38 6.19 6.41
C VAL A 101 -2.77 6.81 6.55
N ALA A 102 -2.92 8.11 6.26
CA ALA A 102 -4.21 8.79 6.32
C ALA A 102 -5.21 8.21 5.31
N GLU A 103 -4.79 7.96 4.07
CA GLU A 103 -5.61 7.30 3.06
C GLU A 103 -6.02 5.89 3.49
N ALA A 104 -5.08 5.09 4.02
CA ALA A 104 -5.35 3.75 4.50
C ALA A 104 -6.32 3.73 5.70
N GLN A 105 -6.24 4.71 6.60
CA GLN A 105 -7.19 4.87 7.71
C GLN A 105 -8.61 5.17 7.23
N VAL A 106 -8.76 5.94 6.15
CA VAL A 106 -10.06 6.25 5.53
C VAL A 106 -10.62 5.03 4.79
N GLU A 107 -9.77 4.31 4.05
CA GLU A 107 -10.20 3.21 3.19
C GLU A 107 -10.48 1.91 3.97
N PHE A 108 -9.59 1.52 4.89
CA PHE A 108 -9.66 0.22 5.59
C PHE A 108 -10.11 0.34 7.05
N GLY A 109 -10.22 1.57 7.55
CA GLY A 109 -10.58 1.87 8.93
C GLY A 109 -9.37 1.93 9.88
N LYS A 110 -9.52 2.73 10.93
CA LYS A 110 -8.44 3.03 11.89
C LYS A 110 -8.01 1.84 12.76
N ARG A 111 -8.90 0.87 12.97
CA ARG A 111 -8.65 -0.31 13.83
C ARG A 111 -8.03 -1.49 13.11
N ARG A 112 -7.83 -1.38 11.78
CA ARG A 112 -7.20 -2.44 11.01
C ARG A 112 -5.74 -2.56 11.45
N VAL A 113 -5.31 -3.78 11.79
CA VAL A 113 -3.98 -4.03 12.39
C VAL A 113 -2.86 -3.50 11.50
N GLU A 114 -2.92 -3.76 10.20
CA GLU A 114 -1.92 -3.31 9.24
C GLU A 114 -1.84 -1.77 9.15
N VAL A 115 -2.98 -1.08 9.35
CA VAL A 115 -3.03 0.39 9.38
C VAL A 115 -2.43 0.94 10.67
N LEU A 116 -2.68 0.29 11.80
CA LEU A 116 -2.07 0.63 13.09
C LEU A 116 -0.54 0.42 13.06
N GLU A 117 -0.07 -0.67 12.47
CA GLU A 117 1.36 -0.92 12.28
C GLU A 117 2.02 0.20 11.47
N MET A 118 1.39 0.63 10.37
CA MET A 118 1.90 1.75 9.57
C MET A 118 1.92 3.07 10.35
N LEU A 119 0.88 3.35 11.14
CA LEU A 119 0.81 4.53 11.99
C LEU A 119 1.95 4.56 13.02
N VAL A 120 2.16 3.46 13.74
CA VAL A 120 3.23 3.33 14.73
C VAL A 120 4.61 3.48 14.08
N MET A 121 4.83 2.85 12.91
CA MET A 121 6.09 3.01 12.17
C MET A 121 6.36 4.47 11.80
N LEU A 122 5.33 5.22 11.43
CA LEU A 122 5.47 6.64 11.08
C LEU A 122 5.76 7.51 12.30
N GLN A 123 5.01 7.34 13.39
CA GLN A 123 5.18 8.13 14.61
C GLN A 123 6.53 7.85 15.29
N THR A 124 6.96 6.59 15.32
CA THR A 124 8.30 6.24 15.82
C THR A 124 9.41 6.87 14.99
N ALA A 125 9.27 6.92 13.66
CA ALA A 125 10.24 7.60 12.79
C ALA A 125 10.27 9.13 12.99
N LYS A 126 9.15 9.74 13.38
CA LYS A 126 9.07 11.17 13.76
C LYS A 126 9.62 11.45 15.17
N GLY A 127 9.96 10.43 15.95
CA GLY A 127 10.38 10.58 17.34
C GLY A 127 9.21 10.71 18.33
N GLU A 128 7.99 10.42 17.90
CA GLU A 128 6.73 10.53 18.66
C GLU A 128 6.30 9.17 19.23
N ALA A 129 7.25 8.33 19.65
CA ALA A 129 6.97 6.95 20.07
C ALA A 129 6.01 6.85 21.27
N ASP A 130 6.10 7.77 22.23
CA ASP A 130 5.21 7.82 23.40
C ASP A 130 3.78 8.22 23.01
N GLY A 131 3.64 9.14 22.04
CA GLY A 131 2.36 9.48 21.42
C GLY A 131 1.77 8.30 20.65
N ALA A 132 2.61 7.54 19.96
CA ALA A 132 2.18 6.39 19.17
C ALA A 132 1.51 5.30 20.01
N LEU A 133 2.07 5.01 21.19
CA LEU A 133 1.47 4.04 22.11
C LEU A 133 0.12 4.55 22.64
N THR A 134 0.04 5.85 22.96
CA THR A 134 -1.18 6.46 23.48
C THR A 134 -2.30 6.43 22.44
N ASP A 135 -2.01 6.87 21.21
CA ASP A 135 -2.96 6.86 20.10
C ASP A 135 -3.42 5.44 19.75
N LEU A 136 -2.49 4.48 19.76
CA LEU A 136 -2.82 3.07 19.52
C LEU A 136 -3.74 2.52 20.61
N LEU A 137 -3.47 2.81 21.88
CA LEU A 137 -4.34 2.41 22.99
C LEU A 137 -5.71 3.08 22.90
N GLU A 138 -5.79 4.36 22.55
CA GLU A 138 -7.06 5.07 22.38
C GLU A 138 -7.91 4.46 21.25
N ILE A 139 -7.28 4.12 20.12
CA ILE A 139 -7.99 3.48 18.99
C ILE A 139 -8.48 2.08 19.35
N LEU A 140 -7.73 1.32 20.16
CA LEU A 140 -8.09 -0.05 20.55
C LEU A 140 -9.12 -0.12 21.69
N LEU A 141 -9.14 0.87 22.59
CA LEU A 141 -9.98 0.87 23.79
C LEU A 141 -11.28 1.66 23.64
N SER A 142 -11.42 2.47 22.59
CA SER A 142 -12.68 3.12 22.18
C SER A 142 -13.63 2.16 21.47
#